data_AF-R9J9M3-F1
#
_entry.id   AF-R9J9M3-F1
#
_cell.length_a   1.000
_cell.length_b   1.000
_cell.length_c   1.000
_cell.angle_alpha   90.00
_cell.angle_beta   90.00
_cell.angle_gamma   90.00
#
_symmetry.space_group_name_H-M   'P 1'
#
loop_
_entity.id
_entity.type
_entity.pdbx_description
1 polymer ?
#
loop_
_entity_poly.entity_id
_entity_poly.type
_entity_poly.pdbx_seq_one_letter_code
_entity_poly.pdbx_strand_id
1 'polypeptide(L)' 'MGSEKITEDITTTTPAKDAPALVKKIGRTTYIVRVHFSKTSRETMSDKIKRMLKNEIQQM' A
#
# COMPACT_ATOMS: atom_id res chain seq x y z
N MET A 1 -27.74 -7.65 -20.18
CA MET A 1 -27.50 -6.39 -19.45
C MET A 1 -27.54 -6.72 -17.97
N GLY A 2 -26.38 -7.00 -17.38
CA GLY A 2 -26.25 -7.33 -15.96
C GLY A 2 -24.80 -7.12 -15.58
N SER A 3 -24.44 -5.85 -15.34
CA SER A 3 -23.12 -5.48 -14.84
C SER A 3 -23.05 -5.85 -13.36
N GLU A 4 -22.54 -7.04 -13.06
CA GLU A 4 -22.14 -7.43 -11.72
C GLU A 4 -20.96 -6.55 -11.28
N LYS A 5 -21.25 -5.69 -10.31
CA LYS A 5 -20.34 -4.78 -9.65
C LYS A 5 -19.40 -5.62 -8.77
N ILE A 6 -18.16 -5.81 -9.22
CA ILE A 6 -17.09 -6.43 -8.44
C ILE A 6 -16.83 -5.51 -7.23
N THR A 7 -17.42 -5.86 -6.09
CA THR A 7 -17.05 -5.30 -4.79
C THR A 7 -15.75 -5.97 -4.40
N GLU A 8 -14.63 -5.38 -4.82
CA GLU A 8 -13.33 -5.68 -4.23
C GLU A 8 -13.36 -5.16 -2.79
N ASP A 9 -13.65 -6.05 -1.86
CA ASP A 9 -13.46 -5.84 -0.43
C ASP A 9 -11.96 -5.63 -0.20
N ILE A 10 -11.52 -4.38 -0.30
CA ILE A 10 -10.25 -3.93 0.24
C ILE A 10 -10.39 -3.91 1.76
N THR A 11 -10.37 -5.09 2.37
CA THR A 11 -10.18 -5.22 3.82
C THR A 11 -8.81 -4.62 4.12
N THR A 12 -8.80 -3.34 4.48
CA THR A 12 -7.61 -2.64 4.94
C THR A 12 -7.34 -3.18 6.34
N THR A 13 -6.76 -4.37 6.43
CA THR A 13 -6.26 -4.92 7.68
C THR A 13 -5.17 -3.97 8.14
N THR A 14 -5.47 -3.16 9.16
CA THR A 14 -4.48 -2.33 9.83
C THR A 14 -3.31 -3.24 10.22
N PRO A 15 -2.08 -2.94 9.75
CA PRO A 15 -0.95 -3.79 10.08
C PRO A 15 -0.79 -3.78 11.60
N ALA A 16 -0.84 -4.97 12.21
CA ALA A 16 -0.60 -5.13 13.63
C ALA A 16 0.72 -4.44 13.99
N LYS A 17 0.73 -3.67 15.08
CA LYS A 17 1.88 -2.84 15.49
C LYS A 17 3.18 -3.65 15.56
N ASP A 18 3.07 -4.92 15.93
CA ASP A 18 4.15 -5.91 16.07
C ASP A 18 4.44 -6.77 14.83
N ALA A 19 3.77 -6.54 13.70
CA ALA A 19 4.08 -7.29 12.48
C ALA A 19 5.52 -6.98 12.00
N PRO A 20 6.26 -7.96 11.46
CA PRO A 20 7.62 -7.74 10.98
C PRO A 20 7.67 -6.64 9.93
N ALA A 21 8.59 -5.68 10.13
CA ALA A 21 8.76 -4.53 9.26
C ALA A 21 10.24 -4.36 8.92
N LEU A 22 10.52 -3.95 7.69
CA LEU A 22 11.85 -3.52 7.29
C LEU A 22 11.99 -2.05 7.69
N VAL A 23 12.83 -1.78 8.69
CA VAL A 23 13.13 -0.42 9.15
C VAL A 23 14.44 0.05 8.52
N LYS A 24 14.40 1.16 7.78
CA LYS A 24 15.58 1.75 7.15
C LYS A 24 15.62 3.24 7.38
N LYS A 25 16.74 3.74 7.91
CA LYS A 25 16.99 5.19 8.02
C LYS A 25 17.75 5.68 6.79
N ILE A 26 17.21 6.71 6.13
CA ILE A 26 17.85 7.40 5.00
C ILE A 26 17.84 8.90 5.33
N GLY A 27 19.03 9.48 5.53
CA GLY A 27 19.16 10.85 6.02
C GLY A 27 18.49 11.03 7.40
N ARG A 28 17.56 11.99 7.48
CA ARG A 28 16.80 12.28 8.71
C ARG A 28 15.50 11.48 8.82
N THR A 29 15.12 10.73 7.78
CA THR A 29 13.84 10.03 7.72
C THR A 29 14.01 8.54 8.03
N THR A 30 13.19 8.03 8.93
CA THR A 30 13.10 6.60 9.23
C THR A 30 11.92 6.01 8.48
N TYR A 31 12.21 5.14 7.52
CA TYR A 31 11.22 4.41 6.75
C TYR A 31 10.89 3.09 7.47
N ILE A 32 9.60 2.85 7.69
CA ILE A 32 9.09 1.58 8.23
C ILE A 32 8.28 0.94 7.11
N VAL A 33 8.84 -0.05 6.45
CA VAL A 33 8.22 -0.74 5.31
C VAL A 33 7.57 -2.02 5.79
N ARG A 34 6.26 -2.14 5.58
CA ARG A 34 5.48 -3.35 5.86
C ARG A 34 5.03 -3.98 4.55
N VAL A 35 5.19 -5.30 4.43
CA VAL A 35 4.79 -6.05 3.24
C VAL A 35 3.43 -6.70 3.52
N HIS A 36 2.51 -6.54 2.58
CA HIS A 36 1.24 -7.25 2.57
C HIS A 36 1.18 -8.06 1.28
N PHE A 37 1.05 -9.38 1.41
CA PHE A 37 0.92 -10.26 0.26
C PHE A 37 -0.56 -10.37 -0.13
N SER A 38 -0.86 -10.04 -1.38
CA SER A 38 -2.18 -10.26 -1.97
C SER A 38 -2.03 -11.19 -3.17
N LYS A 39 -2.99 -12.12 -3.33
CA LYS A 39 -3.03 -13.04 -4.48
C LYS A 39 -3.35 -12.34 -5.80
N THR A 40 -4.01 -11.18 -5.73
CA THR A 40 -4.46 -10.42 -6.91
C THR A 40 -3.56 -9.23 -7.23
N SER A 41 -2.76 -8.77 -6.27
CA SER A 41 -1.88 -7.62 -6.47
C SER A 41 -0.67 -8.00 -7.33
N ARG A 42 -0.57 -7.35 -8.49
CA ARG A 42 0.63 -7.36 -9.36
C ARG A 42 1.45 -6.09 -9.22
N GLU A 43 1.11 -5.24 -8.26
CA GLU A 43 1.72 -3.93 -8.06
C GLU A 43 3.13 -4.10 -7.47
N THR A 44 4.13 -3.47 -8.10
CA THR A 44 5.48 -3.43 -7.54
C THR A 44 5.58 -2.35 -6.45
N MET A 45 6.60 -2.43 -5.60
CA MET A 45 6.87 -1.38 -4.60
C MET A 45 7.02 0.00 -5.25
N SER A 46 7.72 0.06 -6.39
CA SER A 46 7.93 1.31 -7.14
C SER A 46 6.62 1.90 -7.64
N ASP A 47 5.70 1.06 -8.14
CA ASP A 47 4.40 1.53 -8.65
C ASP A 47 3.52 2.03 -7.53
N LYS A 48 3.53 1.32 -6.39
CA LYS A 48 2.79 1.72 -5.19
C LYS A 48 3.27 3.06 -4.64
N ILE A 49 4.58 3.29 -4.56
CA ILE A 49 5.15 4.57 -4.12
C ILE A 49 4.76 5.70 -5.08
N LYS A 50 4.91 5.50 -6.40
CA LYS A 50 4.51 6.48 -7.41
C LYS A 50 3.03 6.86 -7.28
N ARG A 51 2.16 5.86 -7.08
CA ARG A 51 0.72 6.08 -6.90
C ARG A 51 0.41 6.84 -5.62
N MET A 52 1.02 6.49 -4.49
CA MET A 52 0.83 7.22 -3.23
C MET A 52 1.21 8.69 -3.37
N LEU A 53 2.37 8.99 -3.98
CA LEU A 53 2.82 10.36 -4.20
C LEU A 53 1.87 11.15 -5.11
N LYS A 54 1.39 10.54 -6.19
CA LYS A 54 0.42 11.17 -7.10
C LYS A 54 -0.89 11.49 -6.38
N ASN A 55 -1.41 10.54 -5.60
CA ASN A 55 -2.65 10.72 -4.85
C ASN A 55 -2.52 11.81 -3.79
N GLU A 56 -1.37 11.94 -3.14
CA GLU A 56 -1.12 12.98 -2.15
C GLU A 56 -1.16 14.38 -2.79
N ILE A 57 -0.51 14.54 -3.96
CA ILE A 57 -0.51 15.81 -4.71
C ILE A 57 -1.91 16.17 -5.21
N GLN A 58 -2.72 15.17 -5.60
CA GLN A 58 -4.09 15.42 -6.08
C GLN A 58 -5.09 15.70 -4.95
N GLN A 59 -4.78 15.31 -3.71
CA GLN A 59 -5.62 15.57 -2.53
C GLN A 59 -5.26 16.89 -1.83
N MET A 60 -4.16 17.54 -2.20
CA MET A 60 -3.86 18.94 -1.86
C MET A 60 -4.59 19.89 -2.82
#